data_AF-A0A8X8B9A2-F1
#
_entry.id   AF-A0A8X8B9A2-F1
#
_cell.length_a   1.000
_cell.length_b   1.000
_cell.length_c   1.000
_cell.angle_alpha   90.00
_cell.angle_beta   90.00
_cell.angle_gamma   90.00
#
_symmetry.space_group_name_H-M   'P 1'
#
loop_
_entity.id
_entity.type
_entity.pdbx_description
1 polymer ?
#
loop_
_entity_poly.entity_id
_entity_poly.type
_entity_poly.pdbx_seq_one_letter_code
_entity_poly.pdbx_strand_id
1 'polypeptide(L)'
;MTRLSFSPVLVLCVFLSSLSAICSATTVENVADCVAVGTLISSCTEFVNYGYPDPIPGSSCCDAMTVLGTYSDSSDKRRWLCNCFIDLINVYNSNATAISTLSGFCGVVLGFTIDPNTDCNL
;
A
#
# COMPACT_ATOMS: atom_id res chain seq x y z
N MET A 1 -15.44 -10.03 22.80
CA MET A 1 -16.67 -9.52 22.15
C MET A 1 -16.32 -9.14 20.71
N THR A 2 -16.15 -10.14 19.84
CA THR A 2 -15.91 -9.91 18.42
C THR A 2 -17.27 -9.94 17.72
N ARG A 3 -17.72 -8.79 17.23
CA ARG A 3 -18.92 -8.70 16.41
C ARG A 3 -18.59 -9.25 15.03
N LEU A 4 -18.88 -10.53 14.82
CA LEU A 4 -18.87 -11.17 13.51
C LEU A 4 -19.95 -10.48 12.65
N SER A 5 -19.52 -9.73 11.64
CA SER A 5 -20.41 -9.23 10.60
C SER A 5 -20.77 -10.40 9.69
N PHE A 6 -21.91 -11.03 9.95
CA PHE A 6 -22.48 -12.10 9.12
C PHE A 6 -22.96 -11.49 7.81
N SER A 7 -22.05 -11.38 6.83
CA SER A 7 -22.43 -11.02 5.46
C SER A 7 -23.21 -12.19 4.82
N PRO A 8 -24.38 -11.94 4.21
CA PRO A 8 -25.22 -12.99 3.60
C PRO A 8 -24.52 -13.74 2.45
N VAL A 9 -23.41 -13.19 1.95
CA VAL A 9 -22.52 -13.82 0.97
C VAL A 9 -21.90 -15.12 1.51
N LEU A 10 -21.65 -15.19 2.82
CA LEU A 10 -20.99 -16.33 3.48
C LEU A 10 -21.88 -17.58 3.53
N VAL A 11 -23.20 -17.39 3.62
CA VAL A 11 -24.17 -18.50 3.62
C VAL A 11 -24.31 -19.10 2.22
N LEU A 12 -24.21 -18.27 1.17
CA LEU A 12 -24.32 -18.73 -0.22
C LEU A 12 -23.17 -19.65 -0.62
N CYS A 13 -21.95 -19.42 -0.11
CA CYS A 13 -20.76 -20.20 -0.44
C CYS A 13 -20.75 -21.61 0.18
N VAL A 14 -21.50 -21.87 1.25
CA VAL A 14 -21.46 -23.15 1.99
C VAL A 14 -22.28 -24.25 1.29
N PHE A 15 -23.33 -23.90 0.54
CA PHE A 15 -24.26 -24.87 -0.06
C PHE A 15 -23.76 -25.51 -1.38
N LEU A 16 -22.69 -24.99 -1.99
CA LEU A 16 -22.15 -25.46 -3.28
C LEU A 16 -20.92 -26.37 -3.11
N SER A 17 -20.98 -27.29 -2.15
CA SER A 17 -19.92 -28.28 -1.92
C SER A 17 -20.00 -29.43 -2.94
N SER A 18 -19.07 -29.49 -3.91
CA SER A 18 -18.51 -30.76 -4.42
C SER A 18 -17.35 -30.51 -5.39
N LEU A 19 -16.17 -31.00 -5.01
CA LEU A 19 -14.93 -31.09 -5.82
C LEU A 19 -14.27 -29.76 -6.26
N SER A 20 -13.59 -29.08 -5.35
CA SER A 20 -12.20 -28.64 -5.56
C SER A 20 -11.62 -27.91 -4.34
N ALA A 21 -10.41 -28.34 -3.99
CA ALA A 21 -9.35 -27.68 -3.25
C ALA A 21 -9.61 -26.31 -2.56
N ILE A 22 -9.38 -26.33 -1.24
CA ILE A 22 -8.74 -25.29 -0.42
C ILE A 22 -9.43 -23.91 -0.41
N CYS A 23 -10.41 -23.73 0.48
CA CYS A 23 -10.73 -22.42 1.03
C CYS A 23 -9.93 -22.20 2.32
N SER A 24 -8.64 -21.94 2.17
CA SER A 24 -7.91 -21.25 3.23
C SER A 24 -8.39 -19.81 3.21
N ALA A 25 -9.37 -19.48 4.05
CA ALA A 25 -9.60 -18.11 4.47
C ALA A 25 -8.42 -17.71 5.38
N THR A 26 -7.24 -17.57 4.78
CA THR A 26 -6.17 -16.79 5.40
C THR A 26 -6.67 -15.36 5.38
N THR A 27 -7.07 -14.84 6.53
CA THR A 27 -6.90 -13.41 6.78
C THR A 27 -5.40 -13.16 6.80
N VAL A 28 -4.80 -13.10 5.60
CA VAL A 28 -3.55 -12.37 5.40
C VAL A 28 -3.94 -10.90 5.42
N GLU A 29 -4.26 -10.43 6.62
CA GLU A 29 -3.93 -9.06 6.93
C GLU A 29 -2.42 -8.88 6.68
N ASN A 30 -2.02 -7.69 6.22
CA ASN A 30 -0.67 -7.15 6.08
C ASN A 30 0.24 -7.48 4.86
N VAL A 31 0.52 -8.71 4.40
CA VAL A 31 1.61 -8.90 3.38
C VAL A 31 1.16 -8.98 1.91
N ALA A 32 -0.03 -9.51 1.61
CA ALA A 32 -0.50 -9.68 0.23
C ALA A 32 -1.07 -8.39 -0.39
N ASP A 33 -1.29 -7.36 0.42
CA ASP A 33 -2.07 -6.18 0.04
C ASP A 33 -1.16 -5.04 -0.50
N CYS A 34 0.03 -4.86 0.07
CA CYS A 34 0.99 -3.86 -0.38
C CYS A 34 1.63 -4.16 -1.75
N VAL A 35 1.33 -5.32 -2.37
CA VAL A 35 1.80 -5.68 -3.71
C VAL A 35 1.38 -4.64 -4.75
N ALA A 36 0.17 -4.08 -4.62
CA ALA A 36 -0.28 -3.01 -5.50
C ALA A 36 0.59 -1.75 -5.36
N VAL A 37 0.96 -1.39 -4.12
CA VAL A 37 1.85 -0.27 -3.82
C VAL A 37 3.24 -0.52 -4.40
N GLY A 38 3.80 -1.72 -4.18
CA GLY A 38 5.09 -2.11 -4.76
C GLY A 38 5.08 -2.09 -6.29
N THR A 39 3.98 -2.50 -6.92
CA THR A 39 3.81 -2.45 -8.39
C THR A 39 3.80 -1.02 -8.89
N LEU A 40 3.12 -0.10 -8.20
CA LEU A 40 3.09 1.31 -8.54
C LEU A 40 4.47 1.96 -8.36
N ILE A 41 5.15 1.63 -7.25
CA ILE A 41 6.50 2.12 -6.95
C ILE A 41 7.56 1.52 -7.89
N SER A 42 7.29 0.42 -8.58
CA SER A 42 8.19 -0.07 -9.64
C SER A 42 8.42 0.95 -10.76
N SER A 43 7.49 1.87 -10.97
CA SER A 43 7.66 3.00 -11.90
C SER A 43 8.63 4.07 -11.38
N CYS A 44 8.96 4.04 -10.10
CA CYS A 44 9.87 4.95 -9.39
C CYS A 44 11.23 4.30 -9.06
N THR A 45 11.51 3.11 -9.59
CA THR A 45 12.65 2.26 -9.19
C THR A 45 13.99 2.97 -9.26
N GLU A 46 14.26 3.78 -10.30
CA GLU A 46 15.55 4.49 -10.41
C GLU A 46 15.76 5.47 -9.25
N PHE A 47 14.77 6.33 -9.00
CA PHE A 47 14.84 7.27 -7.89
C PHE A 47 14.85 6.56 -6.53
N VAL A 48 14.06 5.50 -6.34
CA VAL A 48 14.03 4.75 -5.08
C VAL A 48 15.36 4.01 -4.82
N ASN A 49 16.06 3.53 -5.85
CA ASN A 49 17.34 2.81 -5.68
C ASN A 49 18.58 3.72 -5.67
N TYR A 50 18.53 4.87 -6.33
CA TYR A 50 19.71 5.71 -6.54
C TYR A 50 19.55 7.14 -6.04
N GLY A 51 18.33 7.55 -5.67
CA GLY A 51 18.01 8.93 -5.30
C GLY A 51 18.01 9.92 -6.47
N TYR A 52 18.13 9.43 -7.71
CA TYR A 52 18.18 10.24 -8.93
C TYR A 52 17.71 9.39 -10.14
N PRO A 53 17.17 10.02 -11.20
CA PRO A 53 16.79 11.43 -11.29
C PRO A 53 15.53 11.75 -10.48
N ASP A 54 15.39 13.01 -10.07
CA ASP A 54 14.23 13.48 -9.31
C ASP A 54 12.94 13.28 -10.12
N PRO A 55 11.89 12.68 -9.56
CA PRO A 55 10.65 12.44 -10.28
C PRO A 55 9.90 13.76 -10.53
N ILE A 56 9.47 13.96 -11.77
CA ILE A 56 8.80 15.18 -12.22
C ILE A 56 7.30 14.90 -12.36
N PRO A 57 6.40 15.83 -11.98
CA PRO A 57 4.97 15.71 -12.24
C PRO A 57 4.66 15.40 -13.71
N GLY A 58 3.78 14.42 -13.95
CA GLY A 58 3.46 13.90 -15.30
C GLY A 58 4.37 12.77 -15.80
N SER A 59 5.34 12.33 -15.00
CA SER A 59 6.04 11.06 -15.20
C SER A 59 5.19 9.88 -14.73
N SER A 60 5.46 8.68 -15.25
CA SER A 60 4.79 7.44 -14.82
C SER A 60 4.91 7.18 -13.32
N CYS A 61 6.04 7.56 -12.71
CA CYS A 61 6.23 7.48 -11.26
C CYS A 61 5.24 8.40 -10.51
N CYS A 62 5.11 9.66 -10.93
CA CYS A 62 4.20 10.58 -10.25
C CYS A 62 2.72 10.30 -10.55
N ASP A 63 2.40 9.75 -11.71
CA ASP A 63 1.05 9.25 -12.01
C ASP A 63 0.68 8.09 -11.06
N ALA A 64 1.63 7.17 -10.85
CA ALA A 64 1.46 6.08 -9.89
C ALA A 64 1.27 6.59 -8.45
N MET A 65 2.06 7.58 -8.03
CA MET A 65 1.89 8.25 -6.73
C MET A 65 0.54 8.96 -6.61
N THR A 66 0.05 9.57 -7.68
CA THR A 66 -1.25 10.22 -7.71
C THR A 66 -2.37 9.20 -7.49
N VAL A 67 -2.29 8.03 -8.13
CA VAL A 67 -3.22 6.92 -7.89
C VAL A 67 -3.23 6.51 -6.41
N LEU A 68 -2.06 6.34 -5.79
CA LEU A 68 -1.96 6.06 -4.36
C LEU A 68 -2.60 7.15 -3.49
N GLY A 69 -2.41 8.42 -3.85
CA GLY A 69 -3.05 9.56 -3.20
C GLY A 69 -4.58 9.48 -3.23
N THR A 70 -5.17 9.04 -4.35
CA THR A 70 -6.62 8.85 -4.43
C THR A 70 -7.15 7.72 -3.54
N TYR A 71 -6.29 6.76 -3.18
CA TYR A 71 -6.64 5.65 -2.29
C TYR A 71 -6.55 6.05 -0.80
N SER A 72 -6.01 7.22 -0.48
CA SER A 72 -5.87 7.69 0.90
C SER A 72 -7.12 8.40 1.45
N ASP A 73 -8.29 8.13 0.87
CA ASP A 73 -9.57 8.82 1.15
C ASP A 73 -10.19 8.53 2.53
N SER A 74 -9.78 7.46 3.20
CA SER A 74 -10.26 7.09 4.55
C SER A 74 -9.12 6.88 5.54
N SER A 75 -9.42 6.89 6.84
CA SER A 75 -8.43 6.57 7.90
C SER A 75 -7.89 5.15 7.77
N ASP A 76 -8.75 4.16 7.51
CA ASP A 76 -8.33 2.76 7.40
C ASP A 76 -7.41 2.55 6.18
N LYS A 77 -7.71 3.20 5.05
CA LYS A 77 -6.85 3.13 3.86
C LYS A 77 -5.54 3.89 4.03
N ARG A 78 -5.55 5.02 4.74
CA ARG A 78 -4.31 5.75 5.11
C ARG A 78 -3.42 4.91 6.01
N ARG A 79 -3.98 4.27 7.04
CA ARG A 79 -3.26 3.35 7.92
C ARG A 79 -2.65 2.21 7.11
N TRP A 80 -3.44 1.58 6.24
CA TRP A 80 -2.96 0.53 5.36
C TRP A 80 -1.81 1.01 4.46
N LEU A 81 -2.00 2.13 3.75
CA LEU A 81 -1.01 2.68 2.82
C LEU A 81 0.27 3.10 3.56
N CYS A 82 0.14 3.68 4.75
CA CYS A 82 1.24 4.02 5.63
C CYS A 82 2.08 2.77 5.96
N ASN A 83 1.45 1.69 6.43
CA ASN A 83 2.16 0.44 6.71
C ASN A 83 2.90 -0.09 5.47
N CYS A 84 2.28 0.01 4.28
CA CYS A 84 2.96 -0.37 3.04
C CYS A 84 4.21 0.48 2.77
N PHE A 85 4.16 1.80 2.95
CA PHE A 85 5.34 2.65 2.77
C PHE A 85 6.44 2.35 3.79
N ILE A 86 6.10 2.01 5.04
CA ILE A 86 7.07 1.57 6.05
C ILE A 86 7.77 0.27 5.62
N ASP A 87 7.00 -0.71 5.12
CA ASP A 87 7.57 -1.95 4.57
C ASP A 87 8.50 -1.67 3.39
N LEU A 88 8.12 -0.76 2.49
CA LEU A 88 9.00 -0.33 1.39
C LEU A 88 10.29 0.32 1.91
N ILE A 89 10.22 1.20 2.91
CA ILE A 89 11.40 1.80 3.52
C ILE A 89 12.33 0.72 4.08
N ASN A 90 11.78 -0.33 4.69
CA ASN A 90 12.57 -1.45 5.20
C ASN A 90 13.27 -2.23 4.06
N VAL A 91 12.61 -2.39 2.91
CA VAL A 91 13.20 -3.03 1.71
C VAL A 91 14.32 -2.18 1.10
N TYR A 92 14.12 -0.87 1.01
CA TYR A 92 15.06 0.07 0.38
C TYR A 92 15.84 0.89 1.42
N ASN A 93 16.25 0.26 2.52
CA ASN A 93 16.79 0.92 3.72
C ASN A 93 17.87 1.98 3.42
N SER A 94 18.77 1.71 2.48
CA SER A 94 19.85 2.63 2.07
C SER A 94 19.36 3.94 1.44
N ASN A 95 18.13 3.97 0.91
CA ASN A 95 17.52 5.11 0.23
C ASN A 95 16.15 5.45 0.82
N ALA A 96 15.95 5.22 2.12
CA ALA A 96 14.73 5.58 2.83
C ALA A 96 14.34 7.06 2.60
N THR A 97 15.33 7.95 2.48
CA THR A 97 15.13 9.37 2.19
C THR A 97 14.57 9.65 0.79
N ALA A 98 14.89 8.81 -0.20
CA ALA A 98 14.29 8.94 -1.52
C ALA A 98 12.79 8.60 -1.46
N ILE A 99 12.43 7.52 -0.76
CA ILE A 99 11.02 7.15 -0.57
C ILE A 99 10.26 8.22 0.22
N SER A 100 10.86 8.81 1.26
CA SER A 100 10.22 9.85 2.07
C SER A 100 9.95 11.14 1.31
N THR A 101 10.79 11.48 0.34
CA THR A 101 10.68 12.70 -0.46
C THR A 101 9.84 12.52 -1.73
N LEU A 102 9.55 11.28 -2.11
CA LEU A 102 8.82 10.92 -3.34
C LEU A 102 7.46 11.61 -3.46
N SER A 103 6.68 11.65 -2.37
CA SER A 103 5.38 12.31 -2.34
C SER A 103 5.50 13.82 -2.57
N GLY A 104 6.54 14.45 -2.00
CA GLY A 104 6.84 15.87 -2.15
C GLY A 104 7.21 16.25 -3.58
N PHE A 105 8.09 15.48 -4.23
CA PHE A 105 8.48 15.70 -5.62
C PHE A 105 7.29 15.59 -6.59
N CYS A 106 6.40 14.62 -6.34
CA CYS A 106 5.20 14.43 -7.16
C CYS A 106 4.03 15.36 -6.77
N GLY A 107 4.18 16.18 -5.72
CA GLY A 107 3.12 17.07 -5.24
C GLY A 107 1.87 16.34 -4.70
N VAL A 108 2.04 15.10 -4.23
CA VAL A 108 0.95 14.24 -3.75
C VAL A 108 0.84 14.30 -2.23
N VAL A 109 -0.37 14.54 -1.72
CA VAL A 109 -0.64 14.53 -0.28
C VAL A 109 -1.34 13.22 0.10
N LEU A 110 -0.66 12.35 0.84
CA LEU A 110 -1.19 11.05 1.30
C LEU A 110 -1.94 11.12 2.65
N GLY A 111 -1.91 12.28 3.32
CA GLY A 111 -2.52 12.47 4.64
C GLY A 111 -1.75 11.84 5.80
N PHE A 112 -0.51 11.40 5.57
CA PHE A 112 0.49 10.99 6.57
C PHE A 112 1.90 11.32 6.04
N THR A 113 2.88 11.33 6.92
CA THR A 113 4.29 11.52 6.56
C THR A 113 4.93 10.18 6.25
N ILE A 114 5.73 10.09 5.20
CA ILE A 114 6.48 8.87 4.87
C ILE A 114 7.82 8.93 5.62
N ASP A 115 7.89 8.35 6.82
CA ASP A 115 9.13 8.27 7.62
C ASP A 115 9.19 6.93 8.37
N PRO A 116 10.36 6.28 8.52
CA PRO A 116 10.50 5.01 9.23
C PRO A 116 9.96 4.99 10.68
N ASN A 117 9.80 6.16 11.31
CA ASN A 117 9.26 6.29 12.67
C ASN A 117 7.81 6.79 12.69
N THR A 118 7.15 6.86 11.53
CA THR A 118 5.74 7.28 11.46
C THR A 118 4.86 6.25 12.12
N ASP A 119 4.03 6.69 13.07
CA ASP A 119 2.98 5.86 13.63
C ASP A 119 1.79 5.80 12.65
N CYS A 120 1.53 4.63 12.09
CA CYS A 120 0.44 4.42 11.14
C CYS A 120 -0.94 4.22 11.83
N ASN A 121 -1.05 4.23 13.16
CA ASN A 121 -2.31 4.00 13.89
C ASN A 121 -3.16 5.26 14.15
N LEU A 122 -2.81 6.37 13.51
CA LEU A 122 -3.48 7.67 13.63
C LEU A 122 -4.92 7.68 13.07
#